data_AF-A0A094APE6-F1
#
_entry.id   AF-A0A094APE6-F1
#
_cell.length_a   1.000
_cell.length_b   1.000
_cell.length_c   1.000
_cell.angle_alpha   90.00
_cell.angle_beta   90.00
_cell.angle_gamma   90.00
#
_symmetry.space_group_name_H-M   'P 1'
#
loop_
_entity.id
_entity.type
_entity.pdbx_description
1 polymer ?
#
loop_
_entity_poly.entity_id
_entity_poly.type
_entity_poly.pdbx_seq_one_letter_code
_entity_poly.pdbx_strand_id
1 'polypeptide(L)'
;MTRDAPLKAEVGDTVRVFFGNAGPNLTSSFHVIGSNFKKVYRDGDILSPPAHYVQTISVPPGAASIVDMKMVVPGTYALVDHAIFRLDKGAVGYLNVSGKPRHDITMSKEPPEPCVGCKLHP
;
A
#
# COMPACT_ATOMS: atom_id res chain seq x y z
N MET A 1 -10.41 -1.96 -9.21
CA MET A 1 -9.05 -2.21 -9.76
C MET A 1 -8.68 -3.64 -9.42
N THR A 2 -8.64 -4.51 -10.43
CA THR A 2 -8.33 -5.94 -10.29
C THR A 2 -6.92 -6.23 -10.82
N ARG A 3 -6.47 -7.48 -10.76
CA ARG A 3 -5.19 -7.87 -11.40
C ARG A 3 -5.24 -7.64 -12.92
N ASP A 4 -6.39 -7.83 -13.55
CA ASP A 4 -6.59 -7.65 -14.99
C ASP A 4 -6.74 -6.17 -15.38
N ALA A 5 -7.26 -5.35 -14.46
CA ALA A 5 -7.45 -3.92 -14.64
C ALA A 5 -6.87 -3.12 -13.45
N PRO A 6 -5.52 -3.07 -13.31
CA PRO A 6 -4.86 -2.34 -12.24
C PRO A 6 -4.84 -0.83 -12.54
N LEU A 7 -4.70 -0.04 -11.49
CA LEU A 7 -4.30 1.37 -11.62
C LEU A 7 -2.89 1.44 -12.20
N LYS A 8 -2.53 2.56 -12.84
CA LYS A 8 -1.22 2.73 -13.50
C LYS A 8 -0.57 4.03 -13.04
N ALA A 9 0.75 4.00 -12.86
CA ALA A 9 1.59 5.16 -12.61
C ALA A 9 3.02 4.88 -13.10
N GLU A 10 3.90 5.88 -13.05
CA GLU A 10 5.31 5.75 -13.36
C GLU A 10 6.21 6.04 -12.15
N VAL A 11 7.42 5.51 -12.16
CA VAL A 11 8.45 5.88 -11.19
C VAL A 11 8.70 7.39 -11.28
N GLY A 12 8.62 8.08 -10.15
CA GLY A 12 8.68 9.53 -10.09
C GLY A 12 7.32 10.18 -9.90
N ASP A 13 6.21 9.48 -10.12
CA ASP A 13 4.88 10.04 -9.90
C ASP A 13 4.56 10.20 -8.40
N THR A 14 3.71 11.19 -8.13
CA THR A 14 3.02 11.30 -6.84
C THR A 14 1.59 10.84 -7.03
N VAL A 15 1.25 9.72 -6.42
CA VAL A 15 -0.09 9.12 -6.49
C VAL A 15 -0.86 9.56 -5.26
N ARG A 16 -2.00 10.22 -5.47
CA ARG A 16 -2.97 10.55 -4.42
C ARG A 16 -4.13 9.56 -4.48
N VAL A 17 -4.44 8.93 -3.35
CA VAL A 17 -5.58 8.02 -3.21
C VAL A 17 -6.59 8.65 -2.26
N PHE A 18 -7.83 8.77 -2.73
CA PHE A 18 -8.99 9.10 -1.92
C PHE A 18 -9.66 7.77 -1.54
N PHE A 19 -9.47 7.34 -0.30
CA PHE A 19 -9.97 6.05 0.17
C PHE A 19 -11.16 6.28 1.12
N GLY A 20 -12.34 5.81 0.72
CA GLY A 20 -13.55 5.87 1.53
C GLY A 20 -13.93 4.50 2.05
N ASN A 21 -14.29 4.41 3.33
CA ASN A 21 -14.94 3.24 3.90
C ASN A 21 -16.44 3.52 4.03
N ALA A 22 -17.19 3.19 2.99
CA ALA A 22 -18.64 3.38 2.96
C ALA A 22 -19.43 2.29 3.72
N GLY A 23 -18.75 1.31 4.32
CA GLY A 23 -19.41 0.26 5.09
C GLY A 23 -19.98 0.80 6.41
N PRO A 24 -21.02 0.15 6.97
CA PRO A 24 -21.69 0.66 8.18
C PRO A 24 -21.02 0.25 9.50
N ASN A 25 -20.27 -0.86 9.53
CA ASN A 25 -19.94 -1.54 10.79
C ASN A 25 -18.45 -1.84 11.01
N LEU A 26 -17.66 -1.95 9.95
CA LEU A 26 -16.28 -2.43 10.03
C LEU A 26 -15.31 -1.34 9.63
N THR A 27 -14.33 -1.09 10.50
CA THR A 27 -13.15 -0.29 10.17
C THR A 27 -12.27 -1.03 9.16
N SER A 28 -11.66 -0.27 8.25
CA SER A 28 -10.65 -0.77 7.31
C SER A 28 -9.26 -0.32 7.76
N SER A 29 -8.31 -1.26 7.80
CA SER A 29 -6.89 -0.98 8.08
C SER A 29 -6.15 -0.74 6.77
N PHE A 30 -6.41 0.41 6.13
CA PHE A 30 -5.91 0.69 4.79
C PHE A 30 -4.38 0.77 4.74
N HIS A 31 -3.79 -0.01 3.85
CA HIS A 31 -2.35 -0.14 3.66
C HIS A 31 -2.00 -0.33 2.17
N VAL A 32 -0.82 0.10 1.76
CA VAL A 32 -0.28 -0.15 0.42
C VAL A 32 1.06 -0.86 0.54
N ILE A 33 1.08 -2.15 0.20
CA ILE A 33 2.26 -3.01 0.32
C ILE A 33 3.36 -2.49 -0.60
N GLY A 34 4.55 -2.29 -0.04
CA GLY A 34 5.72 -1.77 -0.76
C GLY A 34 5.86 -0.24 -0.75
N SER A 35 4.95 0.49 -0.08
CA SER A 35 5.03 1.95 0.04
C SER A 35 4.69 2.46 1.44
N ASN A 36 4.99 3.73 1.68
CA ASN A 36 4.53 4.49 2.84
C ASN A 36 3.80 5.75 2.36
N PHE A 37 2.84 6.21 3.16
CA PHE A 37 2.09 7.43 2.89
C PHE A 37 2.92 8.65 3.29
N LYS A 38 3.44 9.37 2.29
CA LYS A 38 4.21 10.61 2.49
C LYS A 38 3.38 11.69 3.18
N LYS A 39 2.08 11.78 2.84
CA LYS A 39 1.09 12.61 3.53
C LYS A 39 -0.16 11.78 3.77
N VAL A 40 -0.76 11.95 4.94
CA VAL A 40 -2.05 11.36 5.32
C VAL A 40 -2.94 12.45 5.88
N TYR A 41 -4.07 12.66 5.23
CA TYR A 41 -5.19 13.46 5.72
C TYR A 41 -6.23 12.49 6.26
N ARG A 42 -6.21 12.29 7.59
CA ARG A 42 -7.14 11.38 8.26
C ARG A 42 -8.53 11.98 8.28
N ASP A 43 -9.55 11.12 8.25
CA ASP A 43 -10.97 11.50 8.36
C ASP A 43 -11.44 12.52 7.29
N GLY A 44 -10.67 12.71 6.22
CA GLY A 44 -10.93 13.72 5.19
C GLY A 44 -10.55 15.14 5.61
N ASP A 45 -9.89 15.33 6.75
CA ASP A 45 -9.43 16.65 7.23
C ASP A 45 -8.25 17.15 6.40
N ILE A 46 -8.56 18.02 5.45
CA ILE A 46 -7.59 18.68 4.57
C ILE A 46 -7.07 20.03 5.11
N LEU A 47 -7.67 20.54 6.20
CA LEU A 47 -7.31 21.83 6.77
C LEU A 47 -6.17 21.69 7.76
N SER A 48 -6.19 20.62 8.56
CA SER A 48 -5.10 20.31 9.48
C SER A 48 -3.85 19.84 8.74
N PRO A 49 -2.65 20.04 9.33
CA PRO A 49 -1.42 19.47 8.80
C PRO A 49 -1.52 17.93 8.67
N PRO A 50 -1.11 17.34 7.53
CA PRO A 50 -1.17 15.91 7.36
C PRO A 50 -0.11 15.20 8.22
N ALA A 51 -0.37 13.94 8.56
CA ALA A 51 0.69 13.08 9.08
C ALA A 51 1.66 12.67 7.97
N HIS A 52 2.89 12.35 8.34
CA HIS A 52 3.97 12.06 7.39
C HIS A 52 4.55 10.67 7.59
N TYR A 53 4.85 9.99 6.47
CA TYR A 53 5.52 8.68 6.41
C TYR A 53 4.82 7.56 7.21
N VAL A 54 3.49 7.53 7.18
CA VAL A 54 2.67 6.52 7.86
C VAL A 54 2.53 5.28 6.98
N GLN A 55 2.60 4.09 7.54
CA GLN A 55 2.49 2.82 6.79
C GLN A 55 1.05 2.34 6.59
N THR A 56 0.20 2.49 7.61
CA THR A 56 -1.16 1.94 7.66
C THR A 56 -2.04 2.91 8.43
N ILE A 57 -3.29 3.08 7.99
CA ILE A 57 -4.26 3.96 8.65
C ILE A 57 -5.57 3.22 8.94
N SER A 58 -6.18 3.56 10.06
CA SER A 58 -7.53 3.12 10.40
C SER A 58 -8.53 4.06 9.74
N VAL A 59 -9.45 3.53 8.93
CA VAL A 59 -10.53 4.30 8.29
C VAL A 59 -11.87 3.76 8.79
N PRO A 60 -12.55 4.48 9.71
CA PRO A 60 -13.78 3.99 10.33
C PRO A 60 -14.96 3.96 9.34
N PRO A 61 -16.05 3.25 9.69
CA PRO A 61 -17.30 3.28 8.94
C PRO A 61 -17.78 4.70 8.64
N GLY A 62 -18.17 4.96 7.39
CA GLY A 62 -18.68 6.26 6.95
C GLY A 62 -17.62 7.36 6.82
N ALA A 63 -16.33 7.04 6.98
CA ALA A 63 -15.25 8.01 6.87
C ALA A 63 -14.41 7.80 5.60
N ALA A 64 -13.58 8.80 5.32
CA ALA A 64 -12.60 8.74 4.25
C ALA A 64 -11.23 9.18 4.74
N SER A 65 -10.19 8.88 3.98
CA SER A 65 -8.85 9.39 4.20
C SER A 65 -8.17 9.63 2.85
N ILE A 66 -7.28 10.60 2.81
CA ILE A 66 -6.51 10.93 1.62
C ILE A 66 -5.05 10.62 1.90
N VAL A 67 -4.42 9.83 1.05
CA VAL A 67 -3.00 9.50 1.17
C VAL A 67 -2.24 9.89 -0.09
N ASP A 68 -1.05 10.46 0.10
CA ASP A 68 -0.11 10.73 -0.97
C ASP A 68 1.06 9.76 -0.85
N MET A 69 1.42 9.14 -1.98
CA MET A 69 2.55 8.23 -2.08
C MET A 69 3.47 8.69 -3.20
N LYS A 70 4.79 8.58 -2.97
CA LYS A 70 5.79 8.79 -4.02
C LYS A 70 6.20 7.43 -4.58
N MET A 71 6.05 7.23 -5.87
CA MET A 71 6.46 6.00 -6.53
C MET A 71 7.97 6.04 -6.78
N VAL A 72 8.72 5.23 -6.04
CA VAL A 72 10.20 5.26 -6.07
C VAL A 72 10.83 4.06 -6.78
N VAL A 73 10.14 2.93 -6.80
CA VAL A 73 10.57 1.71 -7.48
C VAL A 73 9.44 1.22 -8.39
N PRO A 74 9.75 0.61 -9.56
CA PRO A 74 8.72 0.01 -10.39
C PRO A 74 8.23 -1.30 -9.75
N GLY A 75 7.00 -1.69 -10.06
CA GLY A 75 6.41 -2.93 -9.55
C GLY A 75 4.89 -2.85 -9.35
N THR A 76 4.31 -3.93 -8.83
CA THR A 76 2.89 -3.98 -8.47
C THR A 76 2.74 -3.73 -6.98
N TYR A 77 2.03 -2.66 -6.65
CA TYR A 77 1.67 -2.28 -5.29
C TYR A 77 0.25 -2.77 -4.98
N ALA A 78 0.10 -3.56 -3.92
CA ALA A 78 -1.20 -4.03 -3.47
C ALA A 78 -1.80 -3.06 -2.45
N LEU A 79 -2.97 -2.53 -2.75
CA LEU A 79 -3.77 -1.68 -1.87
C LEU A 79 -4.74 -2.59 -1.10
N VAL A 80 -4.65 -2.65 0.22
CA VAL A 80 -5.30 -3.70 1.02
C VAL A 80 -5.96 -3.16 2.28
N ASP A 81 -6.95 -3.91 2.78
CA ASP A 81 -7.30 -3.90 4.20
C ASP A 81 -6.38 -4.88 4.95
N HIS A 82 -5.54 -4.36 5.85
CA HIS A 82 -4.56 -5.13 6.60
C HIS A 82 -5.16 -5.98 7.74
N ALA A 83 -6.48 -6.00 7.90
CA ALA A 83 -7.15 -7.19 8.42
C ALA A 83 -7.05 -8.32 7.37
N ILE A 84 -5.85 -8.89 7.24
CA ILE A 84 -5.32 -9.52 6.01
C ILE A 84 -6.18 -10.66 5.44
N PHE A 85 -6.94 -11.36 6.26
CA PHE A 85 -7.86 -12.39 5.78
C PHE A 85 -8.97 -11.82 4.86
N ARG A 86 -9.22 -10.50 4.89
CA ARG A 86 -10.22 -9.84 4.04
C ARG A 86 -9.74 -9.66 2.60
N LEU A 87 -8.46 -9.86 2.30
CA LEU A 87 -7.96 -9.93 0.92
C LEU A 87 -8.69 -11.02 0.14
N ASP A 88 -8.87 -12.20 0.75
CA ASP A 88 -9.60 -13.33 0.16
C ASP A 88 -11.10 -13.04 -0.02
N LYS A 89 -11.60 -12.01 0.68
CA LYS A 89 -12.97 -11.49 0.54
C LYS A 89 -13.07 -10.33 -0.46
N GLY A 90 -11.99 -10.03 -1.18
CA GLY A 90 -11.95 -9.01 -2.23
C GLY A 90 -11.49 -7.62 -1.77
N ALA A 91 -11.03 -7.45 -0.53
CA ALA A 91 -10.50 -6.17 -0.03
C ALA A 91 -9.06 -5.91 -0.51
N VAL A 92 -8.84 -6.00 -1.82
CA VAL A 92 -7.56 -5.79 -2.49
C VAL A 92 -7.74 -5.07 -3.82
N GLY A 93 -6.88 -4.09 -4.07
CA GLY A 93 -6.68 -3.44 -5.36
C GLY A 93 -5.21 -3.43 -5.75
N TYR A 94 -4.93 -3.13 -7.02
CA TYR A 94 -3.56 -3.15 -7.54
C TYR A 94 -3.23 -1.85 -8.26
N LEU A 95 -2.01 -1.36 -8.03
CA LEU A 95 -1.39 -0.25 -8.73
C LEU A 95 -0.08 -0.73 -9.36
N ASN A 96 -0.01 -0.72 -10.69
CA ASN A 96 1.19 -1.06 -11.44
C ASN A 96 1.98 0.20 -11.75
N VAL A 97 3.24 0.20 -11.31
CA VAL A 97 4.18 1.29 -11.54
C VAL A 97 5.22 0.84 -12.56
N SER A 98 5.28 1.51 -13.72
CA SER A 98 6.32 1.29 -14.73
C SER A 98 7.52 2.21 -14.49
N GLY A 99 8.70 1.79 -14.95
CA GLY A 99 9.90 2.62 -14.88
C GLY A 99 11.19 1.80 -14.78
N LYS A 100 12.31 2.50 -14.66
CA LYS A 100 13.63 1.86 -14.52
C LYS A 100 13.77 1.21 -13.13
N PRO A 101 14.23 -0.05 -13.03
CA PRO A 101 14.54 -0.68 -11.75
C PRO A 101 15.52 0.13 -10.92
N ARG A 102 15.32 0.13 -9.60
CA ARG A 102 16.14 0.82 -8.60
C ARG A 102 16.73 -0.20 -7.64
N HIS A 103 17.77 -0.89 -8.10
CA HIS A 103 18.44 -1.95 -7.34
C HIS A 103 19.11 -1.46 -6.06
N ASP A 104 19.38 -0.16 -5.95
CA ASP A 104 19.91 0.48 -4.75
C ASP A 104 18.92 0.48 -3.56
N ILE A 105 17.62 0.26 -3.80
CA ILE A 105 16.58 0.28 -2.76
C ILE A 105 16.09 -1.12 -2.39
N THR A 106 15.82 -1.99 -3.38
CA THR A 106 15.06 -3.24 -3.16
C THR A 106 15.79 -4.51 -3.59
N MET A 107 17.09 -4.46 -3.90
CA MET A 107 17.85 -5.65 -4.31
C MET A 107 18.80 -6.13 -3.22
N SER A 108 18.70 -7.41 -2.86
CA SER A 108 19.75 -8.11 -2.13
C SER A 108 20.85 -8.53 -3.10
N LYS A 109 22.12 -8.37 -2.71
CA LYS A 109 23.26 -8.92 -3.45
C LYS A 109 23.42 -10.43 -3.27
N GLU A 110 22.89 -10.95 -2.17
CA GLU A 110 22.95 -12.36 -1.82
C GLU A 110 21.67 -13.06 -2.30
N PRO A 111 21.80 -14.21 -2.99
CA PRO A 111 20.64 -15.03 -3.31
C PRO A 111 20.00 -15.55 -2.02
N PRO A 112 18.71 -15.88 -2.02
CA PRO A 112 18.09 -16.58 -0.89
C PRO A 112 18.76 -17.94 -0.72
N GLU A 113 19.41 -18.18 0.42
CA GLU A 113 20.03 -19.46 0.76
C GLU A 113 19.22 -20.19 1.85
N PRO A 114 19.06 -21.52 1.75
CA PRO A 114 18.47 -22.32 2.82
C PRO A 114 19.27 -22.15 4.11
N CYS A 115 18.58 -21.88 5.22
CA CYS A 115 19.21 -21.85 6.51
C CYS A 115 19.61 -23.28 6.93
N VAL A 116 20.88 -23.66 6.76
CA VAL A 116 21.39 -25.00 7.09
C VAL A 116 21.09 -25.32 8.56
N GLY A 117 20.29 -26.35 8.80
CA GLY A 117 19.89 -26.80 10.15
C GLY A 117 18.65 -26.10 10.75
N CYS A 118 17.98 -25.22 10.01
CA CYS A 118 16.76 -24.58 10.48
C CYS A 118 15.56 -25.55 10.45
N LYS A 119 14.89 -25.73 11.59
CA LYS A 119 13.70 -26.60 11.72
C LYS A 119 12.39 -25.95 11.24
N LEU A 120 12.41 -24.67 10.87
CA LEU A 120 11.22 -23.89 10.51
C LEU A 120 10.94 -23.88 9.00
N HIS A 121 11.96 -24.07 8.17
CA HIS A 121 11.86 -24.09 6.72
C HIS A 121 12.60 -25.35 6.22
N PRO A 122 11.92 -26.52 6.14
CA PRO A 122 12.53 -27.75 5.62
C PRO A 122 12.91 -27.65 4.15
#